data_AF-A0A926CX06-F1
#
_entry.id   AF-A0A926CX06-F1
#
_cell.length_a   1.000
_cell.length_b   1.000
_cell.length_c   1.000
_cell.angle_alpha   90.00
_cell.angle_beta   90.00
_cell.angle_gamma   90.00
#
_symmetry.space_group_name_H-M   'P 1'
#
loop_
_entity.id
_entity.type
_entity.pdbx_description
1 polymer ?
#
loop_
_entity_poly.entity_id
_entity_poly.type
_entity_poly.pdbx_seq_one_letter_code
_entity_poly.pdbx_strand_id
1 'polypeptide(L)' 'MLAESFIKFYGDAIDAAVNELKQYSTEDNIWKVPPGINNSAGNLALHLAGNLNYFFGTLLGQTGYVRDRDK' A
#
# COMPACT_ATOMS: atom_id res chain seq x y z
N MET A 1 1.49 -25.99 2.30
CA MET A 1 0.79 -25.22 3.35
C MET A 1 0.33 -23.91 2.75
N LEU A 2 -0.99 -23.74 2.54
CA LEU A 2 -1.53 -22.62 1.76
C LEU A 2 -1.33 -21.26 2.45
N ALA A 3 -1.50 -21.20 3.77
CA ALA A 3 -1.35 -19.96 4.54
C ALA A 3 0.07 -19.38 4.45
N GLU A 4 1.10 -20.22 4.61
CA GLU A 4 2.49 -19.78 4.52
C GLU A 4 2.86 -19.25 3.12
N SER A 5 2.36 -19.89 2.06
CA SER A 5 2.58 -19.38 0.70
C SER A 5 1.90 -18.03 0.48
N PHE A 6 0.73 -17.80 1.08
CA PHE A 6 0.06 -16.50 1.02
C PHE A 6 0.82 -15.43 1.80
N ILE A 7 1.25 -15.73 3.02
CA ILE A 7 2.04 -14.80 3.85
C ILE A 7 3.31 -14.39 3.10
N LYS A 8 4.04 -15.36 2.53
CA LYS A 8 5.25 -15.08 1.76
C LYS A 8 4.95 -14.23 0.53
N PHE A 9 3.97 -14.62 -0.28
CA PHE A 9 3.62 -13.90 -1.50
C PHE A 9 3.23 -12.44 -1.23
N TYR A 10 2.36 -12.19 -0.25
CA TYR A 10 1.97 -10.82 0.11
C TYR A 10 3.10 -10.04 0.75
N GLY A 11 3.90 -10.65 1.62
CA GLY A 11 5.07 -10.02 2.22
C GLY A 11 6.07 -9.55 1.16
N ASP A 12 6.48 -10.46 0.26
CA ASP A 12 7.40 -10.15 -0.83
C ASP A 12 6.86 -9.03 -1.74
N ALA A 13 5.56 -9.03 -2.03
CA ALA A 13 4.93 -8.00 -2.87
C ALA A 13 4.89 -6.62 -2.19
N ILE A 14 4.63 -6.58 -0.88
CA ILE A 14 4.66 -5.33 -0.10
C ILE A 14 6.08 -4.78 -0.02
N ASP A 15 7.07 -5.64 0.21
CA ASP A 15 8.49 -5.25 0.22
C ASP A 15 8.93 -4.70 -1.13
N ALA A 16 8.49 -5.30 -2.24
CA ALA A 16 8.75 -4.79 -3.58
C ALA A 16 8.18 -3.37 -3.77
N ALA A 17 6.92 -3.13 -3.39
CA ALA A 17 6.29 -1.81 -3.49
C ALA A 17 7.01 -0.75 -2.62
N VAL A 18 7.46 -1.13 -1.42
CA VAL A 18 8.28 -0.26 -0.56
C VAL A 18 9.62 0.06 -1.23
N ASN A 19 10.27 -0.93 -1.83
CA ASN A 19 11.55 -0.73 -2.51
C ASN A 19 11.42 0.15 -3.75
N GLU A 20 10.33 0.04 -4.50
CA GLU A 20 9.99 0.91 -5.64
C GLU A 20 9.85 2.37 -5.19
N LEU A 21 9.14 2.64 -4.08
CA LEU A 21 9.04 3.99 -3.52
C LEU A 21 10.40 4.55 -3.09
N LYS A 22 11.28 3.71 -2.54
CA LYS A 22 12.65 4.10 -2.16
C LYS A 22 13.55 4.43 -3.36
N GLN A 23 13.17 4.06 -4.58
CA GLN A 23 13.95 4.42 -5.78
C GLN A 23 13.77 5.88 -6.22
N TYR A 24 12.79 6.60 -5.66
CA TYR A 24 12.62 8.01 -5.97
C TYR A 24 13.79 8.83 -5.38
N SER A 25 14.51 9.54 -6.26
CA SER A 25 15.66 10.36 -5.87
C SER A 25 15.31 11.59 -5.03
N THR A 26 14.05 12.01 -5.07
CA THR A 26 13.50 13.10 -4.27
C THR A 26 12.09 12.74 -3.83
N GLU A 27 11.76 13.07 -2.59
CA GLU A 27 10.44 12.77 -2.01
C GLU A 27 9.31 13.46 -2.79
N ASP A 28 9.51 14.72 -3.23
CA ASP A 28 8.54 15.47 -4.03
C ASP A 28 8.09 14.71 -5.28
N ASN A 29 8.97 13.91 -5.89
CA ASN A 29 8.62 13.13 -7.08
C ASN A 29 7.63 12.00 -6.78
N ILE A 30 7.56 11.51 -5.54
CA ILE A 30 6.58 10.48 -5.13
C ILE A 30 5.15 10.99 -5.30
N TRP A 31 4.95 12.30 -5.12
CA TRP A 31 3.64 12.94 -5.11
C TRP A 31 3.23 13.54 -6.46
N LYS A 32 4.13 13.58 -7.45
CA LYS A 32 3.82 14.08 -8.79
C LYS A 32 2.94 13.09 -9.56
N VAL A 33 2.03 13.62 -10.37
CA VAL A 33 1.19 12.85 -11.30
C VAL A 33 1.75 13.01 -12.71
N PRO A 34 2.37 11.96 -13.29
CA PRO A 34 2.87 12.03 -14.66
C PRO A 34 1.74 12.19 -15.69
N PRO A 35 2.01 12.80 -16.87
CA PRO A 35 1.03 12.87 -17.95
C PRO A 35 0.49 11.48 -18.32
N GLY A 36 -0.84 11.36 -18.39
CA GLY A 36 -1.53 10.10 -18.71
C GLY A 36 -1.72 9.13 -17.54
N ILE A 37 -1.31 9.50 -16.33
CA ILE A 37 -1.55 8.74 -15.10
C ILE A 37 -2.55 9.50 -14.22
N ASN A 38 -3.44 8.79 -13.53
CA ASN A 38 -4.48 9.41 -12.68
C ASN A 38 -4.06 9.63 -11.22
N ASN A 39 -3.03 8.92 -10.74
CA ASN A 39 -2.60 8.95 -9.35
C ASN A 39 -1.07 8.98 -9.26
N SER A 40 -0.55 9.73 -8.29
CA SER A 40 0.87 9.68 -7.94
C SER A 40 1.22 8.35 -7.28
N ALA A 41 2.51 8.00 -7.26
CA ALA A 41 2.99 6.81 -6.55
C ALA A 41 2.64 6.87 -5.05
N GLY A 42 2.75 8.05 -4.44
CA GLY A 42 2.35 8.30 -3.06
C GLY A 42 0.87 8.05 -2.81
N ASN A 43 -0.02 8.51 -3.69
CA ASN A 43 -1.46 8.25 -3.54
C ASN A 43 -1.78 6.75 -3.64
N LEU A 44 -1.15 6.04 -4.57
CA LEU A 44 -1.32 4.59 -4.69
C LEU A 44 -0.80 3.85 -3.46
N ALA A 45 0.33 4.27 -2.89
CA ALA A 45 0.89 3.71 -1.66
C ALA A 45 -0.05 3.94 -0.45
N LEU A 46 -0.65 5.13 -0.33
CA LEU A 46 -1.65 5.42 0.69
C LEU A 46 -2.90 4.55 0.55
N HIS A 47 -3.38 4.34 -0.69
CA HIS A 47 -4.50 3.44 -0.94
C HIS A 47 -4.18 1.99 -0.57
N LEU A 48 -2.97 1.53 -0.89
CA LEU A 48 -2.49 0.20 -0.50
C LEU A 48 -2.44 0.07 1.02
N ALA A 49 -1.80 1.01 1.72
CA ALA A 49 -1.70 1.00 3.19
C ALA A 49 -3.09 1.02 3.86
N GLY A 50 -4.01 1.86 3.38
CA GLY A 50 -5.39 1.89 3.87
C GLY A 50 -6.14 0.57 3.63
N ASN A 51 -5.93 -0.09 2.48
CA ASN A 51 -6.48 -1.42 2.21
C ASN A 51 -5.90 -2.47 3.17
N LEU A 52 -4.59 -2.47 3.42
CA LEU A 52 -3.94 -3.42 4.34
C LEU A 52 -4.46 -3.26 5.78
N ASN A 53 -4.56 -2.01 6.25
CA ASN A 53 -5.11 -1.70 7.58
C ASN A 53 -6.57 -2.14 7.72
N TYR A 54 -7.36 -2.06 6.65
CA TYR A 54 -8.73 -2.56 6.66
C TYR A 54 -8.79 -4.09 6.60
N PHE A 55 -8.29 -4.70 5.54
CA PHE A 55 -8.46 -6.14 5.31
C PHE A 55 -7.71 -6.99 6.33
N PHE A 56 -6.44 -6.69 6.61
CA PHE A 56 -5.66 -7.47 7.57
C PHE A 56 -5.84 -6.94 8.99
N GLY A 57 -5.74 -5.62 9.18
CA GLY A 57 -5.86 -5.01 10.51
C GLY A 57 -7.26 -5.14 11.09
N THR A 58 -8.28 -4.66 10.37
CA THR A 58 -9.66 -4.60 10.90
C THR A 58 -10.35 -5.95 10.86
N LEU A 59 -10.40 -6.61 9.70
CA LEU A 59 -11.21 -7.83 9.54
C LEU A 59 -10.58 -9.06 10.21
N LEU A 60 -9.24 -9.18 10.20
CA LEU A 60 -8.55 -10.34 10.77
C LEU A 60 -7.93 -10.03 12.15
N GLY A 61 -7.20 -8.91 12.25
CA GLY A 61 -6.47 -8.52 13.45
C GLY A 61 -7.30 -7.80 14.50
N GLN A 62 -8.54 -7.42 14.19
CA GLN A 62 -9.45 -6.69 15.08
C GLN A 62 -8.81 -5.42 15.69
N THR A 63 -7.99 -4.71 14.92
CA THR A 63 -7.22 -3.55 15.42
C THR A 63 -8.07 -2.31 15.73
N GLY A 64 -9.36 -2.31 15.36
CA GLY A 64 -10.24 -1.15 15.52
C GLY A 64 -9.97 -0.01 14.54
N TYR A 65 -9.11 -0.22 13.52
CA TYR A 65 -8.92 0.76 12.46
C TYR A 65 -10.23 1.02 11.72
N VAL A 66 -10.59 2.29 11.55
CA VAL A 66 -11.74 2.71 10.74
C VAL A 66 -11.19 3.40 9.50
N ARG A 67 -11.46 2.82 8.33
CA ARG A 67 -11.06 3.41 7.06
C ARG A 67 -11.95 4.60 6.76
N ASP A 68 -11.38 5.80 6.79
CA ASP A 68 -12.05 7.00 6.32
C ASP A 68 -11.97 7.05 4.79
N ARG A 69 -13.06 6.68 4.11
CA ARG A 69 -13.11 6.51 2.65
C ARG A 69 -13.88 7.63 1.94
N ASP A 70 -14.59 8.47 2.68
CA ASP A 70 -15.53 9.44 2.13
C ASP A 70 -15.14 10.87 2.53
N LYS A 71 -14.41 11.54 1.64
CA LYS A 71 -14.45 12.98 1.41
C LYS A 71 -14.49 13.26 -0.08
#